data_AF-A0A0Q4WPR9-F1
#
_entry.id   AF-A0A0Q4WPR9-F1
#
_cell.length_a   1.000
_cell.length_b   1.000
_cell.length_c   1.000
_cell.angle_alpha   90.00
_cell.angle_beta   90.00
_cell.angle_gamma   90.00
#
_symmetry.space_group_name_H-M   'P 1'
#
loop_
_entity.id
_entity.type
_entity.pdbx_description
1 polymer ?
#
loop_
_entity_poly.entity_id
_entity_poly.type
_entity_poly.pdbx_seq_one_letter_code
_entity_poly.pdbx_strand_id
1 'polypeptide(L)'
;MKPNVVPCPGLTVQNWQGVHAAALDFLDKYADEAGRLGWTTLDLFGVHPELGVIRSDFCGALVLSSDLVSKVEPDFIRFERTRYFRTVPGRPHGAVPIWTVKR
;
A
#
# COMPACT_ATOMS: atom_id res chain seq x y z
N MET A 1 -8.18 -1.87 10.84
CA MET A 1 -7.41 -0.93 11.71
C MET A 1 -8.21 0.35 11.85
N LYS A 2 -8.04 1.14 12.93
CA LYS A 2 -8.83 2.37 13.09
C LYS A 2 -8.19 3.52 12.28
N PRO A 3 -8.98 4.37 11.58
CA PRO A 3 -8.44 5.45 10.75
C PRO A 3 -7.77 6.58 11.56
N ASN A 4 -8.04 6.68 12.87
CA ASN A 4 -7.43 7.64 13.77
C ASN A 4 -6.23 7.10 14.56
N VAL A 5 -5.82 5.85 14.33
CA VAL A 5 -4.65 5.24 14.95
C VAL A 5 -3.63 4.93 13.87
N VAL A 6 -2.51 5.66 13.90
CA VAL A 6 -1.42 5.49 12.94
C VAL A 6 -0.79 4.09 13.11
N PRO A 7 -0.71 3.28 12.04
CA PRO A 7 -0.31 1.87 12.17
C PRO A 7 1.21 1.65 12.21
N CYS A 8 2.02 2.59 11.70
CA CYS A 8 3.48 2.43 11.66
C CYS A 8 4.22 3.79 11.62
N PRO A 9 5.54 3.82 11.86
CA PRO A 9 6.35 5.03 11.72
C PRO A 9 6.27 5.66 10.32
N GLY A 10 6.41 6.98 10.27
CA GLY A 10 6.42 7.77 9.03
C GLY A 10 5.05 8.26 8.53
N LEU A 11 3.95 7.71 9.06
CA LEU A 11 2.60 8.20 8.74
C LEU A 11 2.13 9.24 9.77
N THR A 12 1.45 10.28 9.28
CA THR A 12 0.62 11.16 10.11
C THR A 12 -0.81 10.63 10.17
N VAL A 13 -1.62 11.09 11.13
CA VAL A 13 -3.06 10.76 11.19
C VAL A 13 -3.77 11.15 9.90
N GLN A 14 -3.50 12.35 9.38
CA GLN A 14 -4.12 12.85 8.15
C GLN A 14 -3.77 11.97 6.94
N ASN A 15 -2.50 11.61 6.76
CA ASN A 15 -2.09 10.75 5.65
C ASN A 15 -2.69 9.35 5.79
N TRP A 16 -2.69 8.79 7.01
CA TRP A 16 -3.28 7.49 7.27
C TRP A 16 -4.78 7.45 6.99
N GLN A 17 -5.54 8.49 7.35
CA GLN A 17 -6.97 8.57 7.04
C GLN A 17 -7.22 8.51 5.52
N GLY A 18 -6.44 9.24 4.73
CA GLY A 18 -6.52 9.21 3.27
C GLY A 18 -6.16 7.84 2.70
N VAL A 19 -5.04 7.27 3.12
CA VAL A 19 -4.60 5.92 2.74
C VAL A 19 -5.64 4.87 3.11
N HIS A 20 -6.19 4.93 4.32
CA HIS A 20 -7.20 4.01 4.80
C HIS A 20 -8.48 4.10 3.96
N ALA A 21 -8.96 5.30 3.65
CA ALA A 21 -10.14 5.49 2.82
C ALA A 21 -9.91 4.97 1.39
N ALA A 22 -8.77 5.30 0.77
CA ALA A 22 -8.42 4.82 -0.58
C ALA A 22 -8.23 3.29 -0.62
N ALA A 23 -7.66 2.70 0.44
CA ALA A 23 -7.53 1.26 0.56
C ALA A 23 -8.89 0.56 0.65
N LEU A 24 -9.86 1.11 1.40
CA LEU A 24 -11.22 0.56 1.43
C LEU A 24 -11.89 0.65 0.07
N ASP A 25 -11.79 1.80 -0.61
CA ASP A 25 -12.33 1.98 -1.97
C ASP A 25 -11.72 0.97 -2.96
N PHE A 26 -10.41 0.73 -2.85
CA PHE A 26 -9.73 -0.29 -3.64
C PHE A 26 -10.26 -1.69 -3.33
N LEU A 27 -10.42 -2.03 -2.05
CA LEU A 27 -10.88 -3.36 -1.65
C LEU A 27 -12.30 -3.63 -2.17
N ASP A 28 -13.18 -2.64 -2.11
CA ASP A 28 -14.56 -2.76 -2.59
C ASP A 28 -14.65 -2.92 -4.11
N LYS A 29 -13.77 -2.26 -4.87
CA LYS A 29 -13.87 -2.20 -6.34
C LYS A 29 -12.95 -3.17 -7.08
N TYR A 30 -11.79 -3.48 -6.52
CA TYR A 30 -10.70 -4.12 -7.27
C TYR A 30 -10.04 -5.30 -6.55
N ALA A 31 -10.40 -5.64 -5.31
CA ALA A 31 -9.73 -6.73 -4.58
C ALA A 31 -9.74 -8.06 -5.34
N ASP A 32 -10.89 -8.45 -5.89
CA ASP A 32 -11.03 -9.72 -6.63
C ASP A 32 -10.17 -9.75 -7.89
N GLU A 33 -10.13 -8.64 -8.64
CA GLU A 33 -9.30 -8.54 -9.84
C GLU A 33 -7.81 -8.53 -9.49
N ALA A 34 -7.43 -7.79 -8.45
CA ALA A 34 -6.05 -7.77 -7.96
C ALA A 34 -5.60 -9.18 -7.54
N GLY A 35 -6.46 -9.92 -6.84
CA GLY A 35 -6.23 -11.32 -6.48
C GLY A 35 -6.07 -12.22 -7.70
N ARG A 36 -6.94 -12.11 -8.71
CA ARG A 36 -6.84 -12.85 -9.98
C ARG A 36 -5.54 -12.57 -10.73
N LEU A 37 -5.11 -11.31 -10.73
CA LEU A 37 -3.85 -10.85 -11.32
C LEU A 37 -2.62 -11.15 -10.45
N GLY A 38 -2.80 -11.85 -9.32
CA GLY A 38 -1.73 -12.32 -8.45
C GLY A 38 -1.06 -11.23 -7.63
N TRP A 39 -1.71 -10.08 -7.40
CA TRP A 39 -1.20 -9.07 -6.47
C TRP A 39 -1.18 -9.64 -5.05
N THR A 40 -0.02 -9.60 -4.41
CA THR A 40 0.13 -10.14 -3.05
C THR A 40 -0.22 -9.10 -1.99
N THR A 41 -0.43 -9.57 -0.76
CA THR A 41 -0.56 -8.67 0.40
C THR A 41 0.62 -7.71 0.53
N LEU A 42 1.85 -8.14 0.23
CA LEU A 42 3.03 -7.28 0.35
C LEU A 42 3.14 -6.29 -0.80
N ASP A 43 2.67 -6.64 -2.00
CA ASP A 43 2.60 -5.71 -3.12
C ASP A 43 1.63 -4.54 -2.84
N LEU A 44 0.57 -4.80 -2.07
CA LEU A 44 -0.47 -3.81 -1.76
C LEU A 44 -0.24 -3.08 -0.43
N PHE A 45 0.14 -3.82 0.61
CA PHE A 45 0.17 -3.37 2.02
C PHE A 45 1.51 -3.58 2.71
N GLY A 46 2.58 -3.91 1.97
CA GLY A 46 3.92 -4.04 2.53
C GLY A 46 4.43 -2.74 3.13
N VAL A 47 5.24 -2.84 4.17
CA VAL A 47 6.03 -1.75 4.78
C VAL A 47 7.34 -2.31 5.33
N HIS A 48 8.27 -1.43 5.70
CA HIS A 48 9.48 -1.86 6.41
C HIS A 48 9.12 -2.29 7.85
N PRO A 49 9.68 -3.40 8.36
CA PRO A 49 9.32 -3.96 9.66
C PRO A 49 9.53 -3.00 10.84
N GLU A 50 10.63 -2.23 10.84
CA GLU A 50 10.95 -1.28 11.92
C GLU A 50 10.64 0.18 11.59
N LEU A 51 10.87 0.60 10.35
CA LEU A 51 10.80 2.00 9.93
C LEU A 51 9.48 2.37 9.23
N GLY A 52 8.55 1.41 9.09
CA GLY A 52 7.25 1.64 8.47
C GLY A 52 7.38 2.22 7.07
N VAL A 53 6.76 3.38 6.85
CA VAL A 53 6.75 4.07 5.54
C VAL A 53 7.93 5.00 5.32
N ILE A 54 8.79 5.22 6.32
CA ILE A 54 10.02 6.02 6.16
C ILE A 54 10.91 5.39 5.07
N ARG A 55 10.87 4.06 4.96
CA ARG A 55 11.46 3.29 3.87
C ARG A 55 10.41 3.00 2.79
N SER A 56 10.20 3.99 1.93
CA SER A 56 9.18 3.94 0.86
C SER A 56 9.39 2.82 -0.16
N ASP A 57 10.63 2.35 -0.34
CA ASP A 57 11.00 1.24 -1.22
C ASP A 57 10.48 -0.13 -0.75
N PHE A 58 10.12 -0.26 0.53
CA PHE A 58 9.40 -1.43 1.06
C PHE A 58 7.89 -1.35 0.83
N CYS A 59 7.35 -0.15 0.56
CA CYS A 59 5.93 0.09 0.67
C CYS A 59 5.12 -0.48 -0.49
N GLY A 60 3.99 -1.08 -0.16
CA GLY A 60 2.98 -1.53 -1.12
C GLY A 60 2.24 -0.37 -1.78
N ALA A 61 1.58 -0.66 -2.90
CA ALA A 61 0.89 0.32 -3.73
C ALA A 61 -0.08 1.20 -2.93
N LEU A 62 -0.86 0.60 -2.04
CA LEU A 62 -1.92 1.27 -1.29
C LEU A 62 -1.38 2.02 -0.08
N VAL A 63 -0.14 1.81 0.33
CA VAL A 63 0.47 2.49 1.48
C VAL A 63 1.10 3.83 1.08
N LEU A 64 1.60 3.93 -0.15
CA LEU A 64 2.31 5.11 -0.65
C LEU A 64 1.40 6.25 -1.13
N SER A 65 0.10 6.00 -1.27
CA SER A 65 -0.82 6.93 -1.93
C SER A 65 -2.16 6.98 -1.21
N SER A 66 -2.70 8.20 -1.09
CA SER A 66 -4.10 8.45 -0.73
C SER A 66 -4.98 8.66 -1.96
N ASP A 67 -4.41 8.62 -3.18
CA ASP A 67 -5.14 8.78 -4.42
C ASP A 67 -5.96 7.50 -4.71
N LEU A 68 -7.12 7.64 -5.33
CA LEU A 68 -7.96 6.50 -5.71
C LEU A 68 -7.32 5.71 -6.85
N VAL A 69 -7.51 4.39 -6.81
CA VAL A 69 -7.10 3.50 -7.90
C VAL A 69 -8.10 3.59 -9.04
N SER A 70 -7.59 3.82 -10.24
CA SER A 70 -8.40 3.89 -11.46
C SER A 70 -8.27 2.64 -12.34
N LYS A 71 -7.20 1.85 -12.16
CA LYS A 71 -7.01 0.58 -12.88
C LYS A 71 -6.03 -0.32 -12.16
N VAL A 72 -6.30 -1.63 -12.19
CA VAL A 72 -5.37 -2.70 -11.78
C VAL A 72 -4.95 -3.47 -13.02
N GLU A 73 -3.65 -3.66 -13.18
CA GLU A 73 -3.03 -4.41 -14.28
C GLU A 73 -2.08 -5.45 -13.69
N PRO A 74 -1.61 -6.44 -14.46
CA PRO A 74 -0.66 -7.44 -13.97
C PRO A 74 0.60 -6.81 -13.36
N ASP A 75 1.20 -5.84 -14.04
CA ASP A 75 2.52 -5.31 -13.67
C ASP A 75 2.48 -3.96 -12.93
N PHE A 76 1.34 -3.27 -12.94
CA PHE A 76 1.20 -1.98 -12.26
C PHE A 76 -0.22 -1.70 -11.78
N ILE A 77 -0.32 -0.81 -10.78
CA ILE A 77 -1.57 -0.18 -10.37
C ILE A 77 -1.54 1.28 -10.81
N ARG A 78 -2.63 1.74 -11.42
CA ARG A 78 -2.81 3.12 -11.86
C ARG A 78 -3.58 3.88 -10.79
N PHE A 79 -2.99 4.99 -10.36
CA PHE A 79 -3.67 6.06 -9.64
C PHE A 79 -3.98 7.19 -10.62
N GLU A 80 -4.76 8.18 -10.20
CA GLU A 80 -5.12 9.33 -11.05
C GLU A 80 -3.88 10.00 -11.68
N ARG A 81 -2.81 10.20 -10.91
CA ARG A 81 -1.61 10.94 -11.35
C ARG A 81 -0.37 10.08 -11.53
N THR A 82 -0.35 8.89 -10.94
CA THR A 82 0.86 8.08 -10.82
C THR A 82 0.60 6.62 -11.15
N ARG A 83 1.69 5.85 -11.27
CA ARG A 83 1.66 4.40 -11.34
C ARG A 83 2.55 3.83 -10.26
N TYR A 84 2.10 2.74 -9.68
CA TYR A 84 2.94 1.86 -8.88
C TYR A 84 3.27 0.63 -9.70
N PHE A 85 4.56 0.37 -9.92
CA PHE A 85 5.02 -0.84 -10.60
C PHE A 85 5.33 -1.92 -9.56
N ARG A 86 4.84 -3.14 -9.81
CA ARG A 86 5.05 -4.30 -8.93
C ARG A 86 6.55 -4.59 -8.78
N THR A 87 7.23 -4.68 -9.93
CA THR A 87 8.65 -5.03 -10.02
C THR A 87 9.49 -3.78 -10.29
N VAL A 88 10.34 -3.43 -9.33
CA VAL A 88 11.29 -2.32 -9.44
C VAL A 88 12.71 -2.87 -9.20
N PRO A 89 13.68 -2.63 -10.10
CA PRO A 89 15.05 -3.07 -9.89
C PRO A 89 15.61 -2.55 -8.56
N GLY A 90 16.27 -3.45 -7.80
CA GLY A 90 16.85 -3.10 -6.51
C GLY A 90 15.86 -2.99 -5.35
N ARG A 91 14.60 -3.37 -5.54
CA ARG A 91 13.62 -3.39 -4.45
C ARG A 91 14.08 -4.35 -3.34
N PRO A 92 14.14 -3.88 -2.08
CA PRO A 92 14.60 -4.70 -0.97
C PRO A 92 13.59 -5.79 -0.58
N HIS A 93 14.08 -6.87 0.02
CA HIS A 93 13.27 -7.94 0.59
C HIS A 93 12.99 -7.70 2.07
N GLY A 94 12.01 -8.44 2.63
CA GLY A 94 11.70 -8.42 4.06
C GLY A 94 10.60 -7.43 4.45
N ALA A 95 9.79 -6.97 3.49
CA ALA A 95 8.58 -6.23 3.79
C ALA A 95 7.60 -7.09 4.59
N VAL A 96 6.87 -6.43 5.48
CA VAL A 96 5.82 -7.05 6.29
C VAL A 96 4.50 -6.32 6.05
N PRO A 97 3.34 -6.96 6.27
CA PRO A 97 2.07 -6.26 6.16
C PRO A 97 1.96 -5.15 7.20
N ILE A 98 1.39 -4.00 6.83
CA ILE A 98 1.31 -2.81 7.68
C ILE A 98 0.70 -3.04 9.08
N TRP A 99 -0.21 -4.01 9.23
CA TRP A 99 -0.83 -4.36 10.51
C TRP A 99 0.05 -5.22 11.44
N THR A 100 1.22 -5.65 10.98
CA THR A 100 2.19 -6.41 11.81
C THR A 100 3.21 -5.52 12.50
N VAL A 101 3.38 -4.29 12.01
CA VAL A 101 4.25 -3.30 12.64
C VAL A 101 3.60 -2.85 13.94
N LYS A 102 4.37 -2.87 15.02
CA LYS A 102 3.94 -2.32 16.31
C LYS A 102 4.38 -0.88 16.39
N ARG A 103 3.48 0.00 16.82
CA ARG A 103 3.82 1.34 17.29
C ARG A 103 3.75 1.37 18.81
#